data_AF-A0A7S2XX54-F1
#
_entry.id   AF-A0A7S2XX54-F1
#
_cell.length_a   1.000
_cell.length_b   1.000
_cell.length_c   1.000
_cell.angle_alpha   90.00
_cell.angle_beta   90.00
_cell.angle_gamma   90.00
#
_symmetry.space_group_name_H-M   'P 1'
#
loop_
_entity.id
_entity.type
_entity.pdbx_description
1 polymer ?
#
loop_
_entity_poly.entity_id
_entity_poly.type
_entity_poly.pdbx_seq_one_letter_code
_entity_poly.pdbx_strand_id
1 'polypeptide(L)'
;VKSLFTHADIKGCEQTVVLEPMEVREIVEKLSVDTGKVVTERDTNKKLTWVEGDICYCLVNGESGQGVDIFSCLKLVDGGNLLFNDQRKRIATPLGGKGASNLIIKAAVIPNCIFPKRKVKQHVLGLFSQLTSVDAVWKDHLPDNSFVLSDRGRDAFYGCLSSHPACSSGIDVNWANISTIKLLKSVQSIAQDILNQRELSKFDLRSFKAFCREKGCEISKADEERVV
;
A
#
# COMPACT_ATOMS: atom_id res chain seq x y z
N VAL A 1 -0.57 9.05 19.83
CA VAL A 1 -1.15 8.25 18.71
C VAL A 1 -1.98 9.11 17.76
N LYS A 2 -3.05 9.81 18.18
CA LYS A 2 -3.81 10.73 17.30
C LYS A 2 -2.96 11.82 16.62
N SER A 3 -1.91 12.29 17.26
CA SER A 3 -0.94 13.25 16.69
C SER A 3 -0.07 12.69 15.56
N LEU A 4 0.08 11.35 15.47
CA LEU A 4 0.80 10.71 14.37
C LEU A 4 -0.12 10.58 13.14
N PHE A 5 -1.43 10.45 13.34
CA PHE A 5 -2.40 10.20 12.26
C PHE A 5 -3.24 11.42 11.88
N THR A 6 -2.68 12.63 11.97
CA THR A 6 -3.38 13.91 11.70
C THR A 6 -3.94 14.04 10.27
N HIS A 7 -3.50 13.18 9.35
CA HIS A 7 -3.97 13.12 7.96
C HIS A 7 -4.64 11.79 7.60
N ALA A 8 -5.05 11.03 8.62
CA ALA A 8 -5.79 9.80 8.47
C ALA A 8 -7.28 10.03 8.75
N ASP A 9 -8.14 9.45 7.91
CA ASP A 9 -9.55 9.27 8.22
C ASP A 9 -9.71 7.91 8.90
N ILE A 10 -10.04 7.90 10.19
CA ILE A 10 -10.12 6.70 11.02
C ILE A 10 -11.54 6.51 11.50
N LYS A 11 -12.07 5.29 11.35
CA LYS A 11 -13.35 4.87 11.92
C LYS A 11 -13.14 3.63 12.79
N GLY A 12 -13.16 3.81 14.12
CA GLY A 12 -12.84 2.76 15.08
C GLY A 12 -11.32 2.56 15.23
N CYS A 13 -10.85 1.32 15.13
CA CYS A 13 -9.43 0.94 15.24
C CYS A 13 -8.82 1.07 16.66
N GLU A 14 -9.59 0.75 17.71
CA GLU A 14 -9.15 0.86 19.11
C GLU A 14 -8.59 -0.45 19.68
N GLN A 15 -8.11 -1.34 18.82
CA GLN A 15 -7.62 -2.65 19.23
C GLN A 15 -6.24 -2.57 19.88
N THR A 16 -6.06 -3.36 20.93
CA THR A 16 -4.76 -3.54 21.57
C THR A 16 -4.19 -4.90 21.16
N VAL A 17 -3.08 -4.86 20.43
CA VAL A 17 -2.34 -6.04 19.98
C VAL A 17 -1.10 -6.25 20.84
N VAL A 18 -0.63 -7.50 20.89
CA VAL A 18 0.68 -7.83 21.45
C VAL A 18 1.75 -7.39 20.45
N LEU A 19 2.72 -6.61 20.91
CA LEU A 19 3.85 -6.19 20.08
C LEU A 19 4.89 -7.32 20.05
N GLU A 20 5.10 -7.89 18.86
CA GLU A 20 6.12 -8.91 18.61
C GLU A 20 6.99 -8.44 17.42
N PRO A 21 8.27 -8.82 17.36
CA PRO A 21 9.07 -8.64 16.16
C PRO A 21 8.37 -9.27 14.95
N MET A 22 8.26 -8.52 13.85
CA MET A 22 7.64 -8.97 12.62
C MET A 22 8.65 -9.09 11.49
N GLU A 23 8.54 -10.15 10.70
CA GLU A 23 9.32 -10.30 9.47
C GLU A 23 8.49 -9.88 8.26
N VAL A 24 9.04 -9.01 7.42
CA VAL A 24 8.43 -8.66 6.13
C VAL A 24 8.85 -9.70 5.09
N ARG A 25 7.87 -10.31 4.42
CA ARG A 25 8.10 -11.40 3.45
C ARG A 25 7.26 -11.18 2.21
N GLU A 26 7.89 -11.30 1.04
CA GLU A 26 7.16 -11.29 -0.23
C GLU A 26 6.64 -12.70 -0.54
N ILE A 27 5.37 -12.81 -0.92
CA ILE A 27 4.72 -14.09 -1.20
C ILE A 27 4.16 -14.18 -2.62
N VAL A 28 3.95 -15.42 -3.06
CA VAL A 28 3.36 -15.74 -4.37
C VAL A 28 1.84 -15.54 -4.35
N GLU A 29 1.19 -15.90 -3.24
CA GLU A 29 -0.26 -15.87 -3.10
C GLU A 29 -0.84 -14.46 -3.04
N LYS A 30 -2.08 -14.31 -3.52
CA LYS A 30 -2.92 -13.13 -3.24
C LYS A 30 -3.85 -13.43 -2.08
N LEU A 31 -4.15 -12.43 -1.28
CA LEU A 31 -5.11 -12.60 -0.20
C LEU A 31 -6.50 -12.84 -0.80
N SER A 32 -7.13 -13.93 -0.38
CA SER A 32 -8.44 -14.37 -0.84
C SER A 32 -9.12 -15.18 0.26
N VAL A 33 -10.41 -15.47 0.07
CA VAL A 33 -11.15 -16.37 0.98
C VAL A 33 -10.51 -17.77 1.07
N ASP A 34 -9.80 -18.19 0.02
CA ASP A 34 -9.17 -19.50 -0.09
C ASP A 34 -7.70 -19.51 0.36
N THR A 35 -7.15 -18.36 0.76
CA THR A 35 -5.78 -18.31 1.28
C THR A 35 -5.66 -19.23 2.50
N GLY A 36 -4.74 -20.19 2.44
CA GLY A 36 -4.51 -21.17 3.51
C GLY A 36 -3.71 -20.60 4.68
N LYS A 37 -3.55 -21.41 5.75
CA LYS A 37 -2.70 -21.05 6.91
C LYS A 37 -1.21 -20.97 6.58
N VAL A 38 -0.84 -21.54 5.43
CA VAL A 38 0.53 -21.60 4.92
C VAL A 38 0.56 -20.87 3.58
N VAL A 39 1.52 -19.97 3.42
CA VAL A 39 1.81 -19.24 2.18
C VAL A 39 3.23 -19.56 1.72
N THR A 40 3.58 -19.15 0.50
CA THR A 40 4.84 -19.47 -0.15
C THR A 40 5.64 -18.19 -0.37
N GLU A 41 6.82 -18.12 0.24
CA GLU A 41 7.78 -17.03 -0.01
C GLU A 41 8.21 -17.04 -1.48
N ARG A 42 8.20 -15.87 -2.13
CA ARG A 42 8.42 -15.72 -3.57
C ARG A 42 9.82 -16.17 -3.99
N ASP A 43 10.85 -15.72 -3.28
CA ASP A 43 12.24 -15.90 -3.73
C ASP A 43 12.80 -17.28 -3.42
N THR A 44 12.40 -17.86 -2.28
CA THR A 44 12.98 -19.11 -1.78
C THR A 44 12.04 -20.30 -1.93
N ASN A 45 10.76 -20.07 -2.26
CA ASN A 45 9.67 -21.06 -2.19
C ASN A 45 9.45 -21.66 -0.78
N LYS A 46 10.01 -21.06 0.28
CA LYS A 46 9.80 -21.50 1.65
C LYS A 46 8.33 -21.38 2.04
N LYS A 47 7.84 -22.38 2.78
CA LYS A 47 6.48 -22.39 3.33
C LYS A 47 6.45 -21.65 4.66
N LEU A 48 5.58 -20.64 4.77
CA LEU A 48 5.45 -19.77 5.93
C LEU A 48 4.08 -19.99 6.58
N THR A 49 4.06 -20.35 7.86
CA THR A 49 2.83 -20.45 8.65
C THR A 49 2.53 -19.09 9.27
N TRP A 50 1.51 -18.40 8.78
CA TRP A 50 1.32 -16.96 9.08
C TRP A 50 0.16 -16.65 10.03
N VAL A 51 -0.70 -17.64 10.32
CA VAL A 51 -1.87 -17.47 11.22
C VAL A 51 -1.59 -17.99 12.63
N GLU A 52 -0.88 -19.11 12.74
CA GLU A 52 -0.63 -19.85 13.98
C GLU A 52 0.87 -20.12 14.20
N GLY A 53 1.75 -19.40 13.50
CA GLY A 53 3.19 -19.55 13.63
C GLY A 53 3.76 -18.80 14.84
N ASP A 54 4.97 -19.19 15.24
CA ASP A 54 5.73 -18.51 16.31
C ASP A 54 6.26 -17.14 15.85
N ILE A 55 6.45 -16.97 14.54
CA ILE A 55 6.90 -15.73 13.90
C ILE A 55 5.69 -15.00 13.33
N CYS A 56 5.55 -13.71 13.70
CA CYS A 56 4.60 -12.81 13.07
C CYS A 56 5.14 -12.32 11.73
N TYR A 57 4.32 -12.37 10.69
CA TYR A 57 4.70 -11.93 9.35
C TYR A 57 3.88 -10.72 8.89
N CYS A 58 4.58 -9.77 8.26
CA CYS A 58 3.99 -8.76 7.38
C CYS A 58 4.15 -9.26 5.95
N LEU A 59 3.08 -9.85 5.41
CA LEU A 59 3.09 -10.47 4.10
C LEU A 59 2.75 -9.43 3.04
N VAL A 60 3.55 -9.40 1.98
CA VAL A 60 3.39 -8.50 0.83
C VAL A 60 3.24 -9.36 -0.41
N ASN A 61 2.18 -9.18 -1.19
CA ASN A 61 2.10 -9.84 -2.49
C ASN A 61 2.58 -8.91 -3.63
N GLY A 62 3.13 -9.55 -4.65
CA GLY A 62 4.08 -8.94 -5.57
C GLY A 62 3.65 -7.65 -6.27
N GLU A 63 4.67 -6.90 -6.69
CA GLU A 63 4.61 -5.53 -7.22
C GLU A 63 4.11 -5.44 -8.68
N SER A 64 3.84 -6.59 -9.31
CA SER A 64 3.57 -6.71 -10.75
C SER A 64 2.12 -6.37 -11.16
N GLY A 65 1.34 -5.73 -10.28
CA GLY A 65 -0.04 -5.32 -10.53
C GLY A 65 -0.31 -3.87 -10.16
N GLN A 66 -1.50 -3.38 -10.53
CA GLN A 66 -2.02 -2.07 -10.08
C GLN A 66 -2.40 -2.06 -8.58
N GLY A 67 -1.73 -2.84 -7.71
CA GLY A 67 -2.00 -2.82 -6.28
C GLY A 67 -1.20 -3.86 -5.50
N VAL A 68 -0.88 -3.52 -4.27
CA VAL A 68 -0.12 -4.34 -3.30
C VAL A 68 -1.08 -4.68 -2.16
N ASP A 69 -1.25 -5.96 -1.86
CA ASP A 69 -1.92 -6.44 -0.67
C ASP A 69 -0.86 -6.64 0.41
N ILE A 70 -0.99 -5.89 1.51
CA ILE A 70 -0.18 -6.10 2.71
C ILE A 70 -1.08 -6.62 3.80
N PHE A 71 -0.74 -7.77 4.39
CA PHE A 71 -1.58 -8.32 5.44
C PHE A 71 -0.78 -9.02 6.53
N SER A 72 -1.38 -9.09 7.70
CA SER A 72 -0.78 -9.68 8.90
C SER A 72 -1.84 -10.23 9.83
N CYS A 73 -1.53 -11.31 10.53
CA CYS A 73 -2.34 -11.84 11.61
C CYS A 73 -1.66 -11.48 12.93
N LEU A 74 -2.22 -10.50 13.66
CA LEU A 74 -1.67 -9.99 14.91
C LEU A 74 -2.37 -10.63 16.10
N LYS A 75 -1.67 -10.88 17.20
CA LYS A 75 -2.28 -11.41 18.43
C LYS A 75 -2.92 -10.27 19.22
N LEU A 76 -4.15 -10.48 19.70
CA LEU A 76 -4.83 -9.53 20.59
C LEU A 76 -4.43 -9.77 22.05
N VAL A 77 -4.34 -8.69 22.84
CA VAL A 77 -3.99 -8.78 24.28
C VAL A 77 -5.04 -9.56 25.06
N ASP A 78 -6.32 -9.44 24.71
CA ASP A 78 -7.44 -10.15 25.35
C ASP A 78 -7.65 -11.57 24.78
N GLY A 79 -6.69 -12.06 23.99
CA GLY A 79 -6.70 -13.38 23.37
C GLY A 79 -7.43 -13.41 22.04
N GLY A 80 -6.92 -14.24 21.14
CA GLY A 80 -7.36 -14.31 19.74
C GLY A 80 -6.44 -13.53 18.81
N ASN A 81 -6.82 -13.42 17.55
CA ASN A 81 -6.06 -12.68 16.55
C ASN A 81 -6.91 -11.58 15.90
N LEU A 82 -6.20 -10.63 15.32
CA LEU A 82 -6.66 -9.53 14.50
C LEU A 82 -6.06 -9.72 13.11
N LEU A 83 -6.91 -9.78 12.10
CA LEU A 83 -6.43 -9.65 10.73
C LEU A 83 -6.25 -8.16 10.44
N PHE A 84 -5.07 -7.78 9.99
CA PHE A 84 -4.80 -6.51 9.35
C PHE A 84 -4.67 -6.75 7.85
N ASN A 85 -5.48 -6.09 7.03
CA ASN A 85 -5.40 -6.16 5.57
C ASN A 85 -5.39 -4.74 4.99
N ASP A 86 -4.27 -4.39 4.37
CA ASP A 86 -4.03 -3.13 3.70
C ASP A 86 -4.02 -3.30 2.19
N GLN A 87 -4.98 -2.64 1.54
CA GLN A 87 -5.13 -2.65 0.10
C GLN A 87 -4.53 -1.40 -0.52
N ARG A 88 -3.49 -1.59 -1.34
CA ARG A 88 -2.79 -0.48 -1.97
C ARG A 88 -3.07 -0.33 -3.42
N LYS A 89 -3.16 0.93 -3.85
CA LYS A 89 -3.22 1.29 -5.26
C LYS A 89 -2.58 2.65 -5.53
N ARG A 90 -1.77 2.73 -6.59
CA ARG A 90 -1.21 3.97 -7.14
C ARG A 90 -2.19 4.53 -8.18
N ILE A 91 -2.79 5.70 -7.92
CA ILE A 91 -3.83 6.28 -8.80
C ILE A 91 -3.56 7.77 -9.02
N ALA A 92 -3.18 8.14 -10.25
CA ALA A 92 -2.94 9.54 -10.61
C ALA A 92 -4.20 10.41 -10.72
N THR A 93 -5.37 9.79 -10.84
CA THR A 93 -6.66 10.47 -10.84
C THR A 93 -7.34 10.35 -9.47
N PRO A 94 -8.22 11.29 -9.09
CA PRO A 94 -9.08 11.12 -7.93
C PRO A 94 -9.79 9.76 -7.98
N LEU A 95 -9.87 9.09 -6.84
CA LEU A 95 -10.52 7.79 -6.78
C LEU A 95 -12.04 7.96 -6.68
N GLY A 96 -12.71 7.78 -7.82
CA GLY A 96 -14.17 7.81 -7.87
C GLY A 96 -14.81 6.68 -7.05
N GLY A 97 -16.09 6.86 -6.71
CA GLY A 97 -16.83 5.97 -5.79
C GLY A 97 -16.80 4.48 -6.17
N LYS A 98 -16.83 4.13 -7.46
CA LYS A 98 -16.72 2.70 -7.87
C LYS A 98 -15.35 2.11 -7.55
N GLY A 99 -14.27 2.86 -7.79
CA GLY A 99 -12.92 2.42 -7.45
C GLY A 99 -12.73 2.32 -5.94
N ALA A 100 -13.40 3.21 -5.21
CA ALA A 100 -13.47 3.18 -3.76
C ALA A 100 -14.04 1.89 -3.20
N SER A 101 -15.26 1.58 -3.62
CA SER A 101 -15.99 0.40 -3.18
C SER A 101 -15.20 -0.86 -3.50
N ASN A 102 -14.53 -0.93 -4.65
CA ASN A 102 -13.70 -2.08 -5.00
C ASN A 102 -12.50 -2.27 -4.07
N LEU A 103 -11.84 -1.21 -3.62
CA LEU A 103 -10.74 -1.32 -2.64
C LEU A 103 -11.29 -1.75 -1.27
N ILE A 104 -12.41 -1.18 -0.84
CA ILE A 104 -13.09 -1.56 0.41
C ILE A 104 -13.45 -3.05 0.38
N ILE A 105 -14.06 -3.55 -0.70
CA ILE A 105 -14.44 -4.96 -0.85
C ILE A 105 -13.22 -5.87 -0.77
N LYS A 106 -12.10 -5.49 -1.40
CA LYS A 106 -10.87 -6.27 -1.32
C LYS A 106 -10.24 -6.26 0.06
N ALA A 107 -10.27 -5.11 0.75
CA ALA A 107 -9.74 -5.00 2.11
C ALA A 107 -10.60 -5.85 3.07
N ALA A 108 -11.90 -5.91 2.82
CA ALA A 108 -12.84 -6.70 3.61
C ALA A 108 -12.70 -8.22 3.44
N VAL A 109 -11.81 -8.72 2.58
CA VAL A 109 -11.56 -10.15 2.41
C VAL A 109 -10.93 -10.74 3.67
N ILE A 110 -11.55 -11.80 4.20
CA ILE A 110 -11.03 -12.56 5.32
C ILE A 110 -10.89 -14.03 4.89
N PRO A 111 -9.68 -14.61 4.92
CA PRO A 111 -9.46 -16.01 4.59
C PRO A 111 -10.22 -16.99 5.50
N ASN A 112 -10.77 -18.05 4.91
CA ASN A 112 -11.47 -19.12 5.64
C ASN A 112 -10.58 -19.80 6.70
N CYS A 113 -9.27 -19.85 6.45
CA CYS A 113 -8.30 -20.46 7.35
C CYS A 113 -8.11 -19.70 8.69
N ILE A 114 -8.61 -18.46 8.75
CA ILE A 114 -8.61 -17.58 9.92
C ILE A 114 -9.90 -17.75 10.74
N PHE A 115 -10.93 -18.37 10.15
CA PHE A 115 -12.23 -18.66 10.79
C PHE A 115 -12.43 -20.05 11.44
N PRO A 116 -11.43 -20.91 11.72
CA PRO A 116 -11.73 -22.12 12.46
C PRO A 116 -11.86 -21.75 13.95
N LYS A 117 -13.11 -21.68 14.44
CA LYS A 117 -13.46 -21.68 15.87
C LYS A 117 -13.02 -20.44 16.69
N ARG A 118 -13.67 -19.30 16.48
CA ARG A 118 -13.70 -18.15 17.43
C ARG A 118 -12.35 -17.49 17.78
N LYS A 119 -11.26 -17.81 17.07
CA LYS A 119 -9.94 -17.25 17.40
C LYS A 119 -9.71 -15.86 16.84
N VAL A 120 -10.31 -15.49 15.71
CA VAL A 120 -10.22 -14.11 15.21
C VAL A 120 -11.43 -13.34 15.65
N LYS A 121 -11.17 -12.41 16.58
CA LYS A 121 -12.23 -11.59 17.19
C LYS A 121 -12.50 -10.34 16.37
N GLN A 122 -11.49 -9.81 15.65
CA GLN A 122 -11.56 -8.50 15.02
C GLN A 122 -10.81 -8.46 13.68
N HIS A 123 -11.29 -7.60 12.77
CA HIS A 123 -10.68 -7.34 11.47
C HIS A 123 -10.46 -5.82 11.35
N VAL A 124 -9.24 -5.42 11.01
CA VAL A 124 -8.90 -4.02 10.75
C VAL A 124 -8.52 -3.86 9.28
N LEU A 125 -9.19 -2.91 8.63
CA LEU A 125 -9.04 -2.58 7.23
C LEU A 125 -8.10 -1.39 7.08
N GLY A 126 -6.93 -1.62 6.49
CA GLY A 126 -6.10 -0.57 5.92
C GLY A 126 -6.56 -0.28 4.50
N LEU A 127 -6.90 0.97 4.22
CA LEU A 127 -7.09 1.43 2.85
C LEU A 127 -6.01 2.46 2.55
N PHE A 128 -4.80 1.98 2.28
CA PHE A 128 -3.71 2.84 1.89
C PHE A 128 -3.69 3.03 0.36
N SER A 129 -4.23 4.12 -0.14
CA SER A 129 -4.01 4.47 -1.55
C SER A 129 -3.19 5.75 -1.61
N GLN A 130 -2.11 5.74 -2.39
CA GLN A 130 -1.36 6.95 -2.75
C GLN A 130 -2.27 7.79 -3.65
N LEU A 131 -3.27 8.43 -3.04
CA LEU A 131 -4.31 9.21 -3.70
C LEU A 131 -3.87 10.67 -3.74
N THR A 132 -4.09 11.29 -4.89
CA THR A 132 -3.90 12.73 -5.06
C THR A 132 -4.89 13.56 -4.22
N SER A 133 -6.08 13.00 -3.93
CA SER A 133 -7.08 13.47 -2.95
C SER A 133 -8.07 12.36 -2.59
N VAL A 134 -8.65 12.42 -1.39
CA VAL A 134 -9.78 11.57 -0.95
C VAL A 134 -11.03 12.44 -0.98
N ASP A 135 -12.05 12.08 -1.76
CA ASP A 135 -13.32 12.82 -1.76
C ASP A 135 -14.03 12.65 -0.41
N ALA A 136 -14.70 13.71 0.07
CA ALA A 136 -15.41 13.72 1.35
C ALA A 136 -16.45 12.59 1.48
N VAL A 137 -17.02 12.15 0.35
CA VAL A 137 -17.98 11.05 0.23
C VAL A 137 -17.47 9.76 0.88
N TRP A 138 -16.16 9.55 0.93
CA TRP A 138 -15.58 8.34 1.49
C TRP A 138 -15.71 8.22 3.00
N LYS A 139 -15.64 9.33 3.75
CA LYS A 139 -15.56 9.29 5.21
C LYS A 139 -16.81 8.65 5.82
N ASP A 140 -17.97 8.94 5.25
CA ASP A 140 -19.25 8.43 5.75
C ASP A 140 -19.49 6.95 5.40
N HIS A 141 -18.75 6.42 4.42
CA HIS A 141 -18.90 5.05 3.92
C HIS A 141 -17.78 4.11 4.38
N LEU A 142 -16.89 4.58 5.25
CA LEU A 142 -15.86 3.73 5.82
C LEU A 142 -16.50 2.61 6.66
N PRO A 143 -16.10 1.34 6.47
CA PRO A 143 -16.50 0.27 7.37
C PRO A 143 -15.98 0.53 8.79
N ASP A 144 -16.59 -0.10 9.78
CA ASP A 144 -16.04 -0.10 11.14
C ASP A 144 -14.66 -0.78 11.15
N ASN A 145 -13.77 -0.30 12.03
CA ASN A 145 -12.38 -0.73 12.11
C ASN A 145 -11.63 -0.55 10.79
N SER A 146 -11.74 0.63 10.21
CA SER A 146 -11.00 0.99 9.02
C SER A 146 -10.30 2.33 9.15
N PHE A 147 -9.23 2.50 8.37
CA PHE A 147 -8.59 3.79 8.20
C PHE A 147 -8.15 4.01 6.76
N VAL A 148 -8.21 5.26 6.32
CA VAL A 148 -7.67 5.74 5.04
C VAL A 148 -6.56 6.73 5.33
N LEU A 149 -5.45 6.59 4.62
CA LEU A 149 -4.35 7.52 4.66
C LEU A 149 -4.14 8.11 3.27
N SER A 150 -4.00 9.43 3.22
CA SER A 150 -3.45 10.11 2.05
C SER A 150 -1.92 10.08 2.09
N ASP A 151 -1.27 10.46 0.98
CA ASP A 151 0.19 10.57 0.90
C ASP A 151 0.79 11.47 1.99
N ARG A 152 0.05 12.49 2.46
CA ARG A 152 0.49 13.37 3.56
C ARG A 152 0.59 12.67 4.91
N GLY A 153 -0.12 11.56 5.10
CA GLY A 153 -0.09 10.74 6.32
C GLY A 153 0.89 9.57 6.25
N ARG A 154 1.64 9.45 5.15
CA ARG A 154 2.53 8.31 4.87
C ARG A 154 3.56 8.12 5.98
N ASP A 155 4.42 9.10 6.23
CA ASP A 155 5.60 8.91 7.08
C ASP A 155 5.25 8.45 8.51
N ALA A 156 4.11 8.89 9.03
CA ALA A 156 3.64 8.49 10.36
C ALA A 156 3.08 7.06 10.42
N PHE A 157 2.56 6.53 9.31
CA PHE A 157 2.07 5.15 9.23
C PHE A 157 3.18 4.16 8.93
N TYR A 158 4.13 4.54 8.07
CA TYR A 158 5.13 3.61 7.60
C TYR A 158 6.25 3.35 8.57
N GLY A 159 6.74 4.36 9.31
CA GLY A 159 7.97 4.22 10.08
C GLY A 159 9.04 3.48 9.26
N CYS A 160 9.38 2.26 9.69
CA CYS A 160 10.37 1.35 9.11
C CYS A 160 9.97 0.70 7.77
N LEU A 161 8.68 0.65 7.43
CA LEU A 161 8.20 0.06 6.17
C LEU A 161 8.35 1.01 4.98
N SER A 162 8.69 2.28 5.20
CA SER A 162 8.81 3.30 4.13
C SER A 162 9.86 2.96 3.06
N SER A 163 10.86 2.15 3.40
CA SER A 163 11.91 1.68 2.50
C SER A 163 11.53 0.44 1.67
N HIS A 164 10.45 -0.27 2.00
CA HIS A 164 10.00 -1.40 1.18
C HIS A 164 9.44 -0.87 -0.15
N PRO A 165 9.80 -1.41 -1.33
CA PRO A 165 9.39 -0.79 -2.60
C PRO A 165 7.86 -0.78 -2.80
N ALA A 166 7.18 -1.84 -2.35
CA ALA A 166 5.71 -1.89 -2.22
C ALA A 166 5.06 -0.85 -1.25
N CYS A 167 5.85 -0.18 -0.41
CA CYS A 167 5.46 0.88 0.51
C CYS A 167 6.02 2.26 0.11
N SER A 168 7.01 2.27 -0.78
CA SER A 168 7.71 3.47 -1.20
C SER A 168 6.79 4.38 -2.03
N SER A 169 6.88 5.68 -1.78
CA SER A 169 6.34 6.72 -2.66
C SER A 169 7.20 6.97 -3.89
N GLY A 170 8.37 6.32 -3.94
CA GLY A 170 9.32 6.39 -5.04
C GLY A 170 8.68 5.97 -6.35
N ILE A 171 8.91 6.78 -7.36
CA ILE A 171 8.48 6.56 -8.74
C ILE A 171 9.76 6.45 -9.54
N ASP A 172 10.09 5.21 -9.88
CA ASP A 172 11.13 4.92 -10.84
C ASP A 172 10.62 5.28 -12.24
N VAL A 173 11.06 6.42 -12.77
CA VAL A 173 10.60 6.93 -14.06
C VAL A 173 11.05 6.05 -15.24
N ASN A 174 12.07 5.23 -15.03
CA ASN A 174 12.63 4.32 -16.04
C ASN A 174 11.80 3.05 -16.23
N TRP A 175 11.02 2.66 -15.21
CA TRP A 175 10.23 1.41 -15.22
C TRP A 175 8.73 1.61 -14.96
N ALA A 176 8.34 2.69 -14.28
CA ALA A 176 6.94 2.95 -13.91
C ALA A 176 6.01 3.06 -15.14
N ASN A 177 4.76 2.62 -15.02
CA ASN A 177 3.77 2.86 -16.08
C ASN A 177 3.33 4.34 -16.12
N ILE A 178 2.65 4.74 -17.19
CA ILE A 178 2.19 6.14 -17.40
C ILE A 178 1.35 6.68 -16.24
N SER A 179 0.47 5.85 -15.68
CA SER A 179 -0.41 6.25 -14.59
C SER A 179 0.37 6.53 -13.32
N THR A 180 1.44 5.76 -13.06
CA THR A 180 2.34 6.02 -11.93
C THR A 180 3.17 7.27 -12.15
N ILE A 181 3.70 7.52 -13.35
CA ILE A 181 4.46 8.75 -13.67
C ILE A 181 3.58 9.99 -13.48
N LYS A 182 2.31 9.93 -13.87
CA LYS A 182 1.33 11.02 -13.70
C LYS A 182 1.06 11.41 -12.23
N LEU A 183 1.52 10.63 -11.25
CA LEU A 183 1.49 11.03 -9.83
C LEU A 183 2.50 12.14 -9.50
N LEU A 184 3.50 12.37 -10.36
CA LEU A 184 4.41 13.51 -10.27
C LEU A 184 3.73 14.71 -10.93
N LYS A 185 3.07 15.54 -10.12
CA LYS A 185 2.15 16.58 -10.62
C LYS A 185 2.84 17.60 -11.53
N SER A 186 4.08 17.96 -11.22
CA SER A 186 4.87 18.93 -11.99
C SER A 186 5.29 18.44 -13.38
N VAL A 187 5.22 17.13 -13.65
CA VAL A 187 5.58 16.54 -14.96
C VAL A 187 4.44 15.72 -15.57
N GLN A 188 3.22 15.84 -15.02
CA GLN A 188 2.06 15.06 -15.45
C GLN A 188 1.72 15.28 -16.93
N SER A 189 1.87 16.51 -17.44
CA SER A 189 1.60 16.90 -18.83
C SER A 189 2.55 16.22 -19.83
N ILE A 190 3.78 15.91 -19.42
CA ILE A 190 4.84 15.33 -20.25
C ILE A 190 5.06 13.83 -19.99
N ALA A 191 4.17 13.18 -19.24
CA ALA A 191 4.33 11.78 -18.85
C ALA A 191 4.52 10.82 -20.06
N GLN A 192 3.85 11.10 -21.18
CA GLN A 192 4.02 10.32 -22.40
C GLN A 192 5.39 10.55 -23.07
N ASP A 193 5.88 11.79 -23.07
CA ASP A 193 7.22 12.10 -23.57
C ASP A 193 8.30 11.38 -22.75
N ILE A 194 8.14 11.30 -21.43
CA ILE A 194 9.04 10.55 -20.53
C ILE A 194 9.09 9.07 -20.91
N LEU A 195 7.93 8.45 -21.19
CA LEU A 195 7.83 7.06 -21.65
C LEU A 195 8.53 6.83 -22.98
N ASN A 196 8.38 7.75 -23.92
CA ASN A 196 9.03 7.63 -25.23
C ASN A 196 10.55 7.79 -25.08
N GLN A 197 11.00 8.76 -24.28
CA GLN A 197 12.42 9.04 -24.12
C GLN A 197 13.17 7.91 -23.39
N ARG A 198 12.56 7.30 -22.37
CA ARG A 198 13.22 6.22 -21.60
C ARG A 198 13.42 4.92 -22.38
N GLU A 199 12.74 4.76 -23.52
CA GLU A 199 12.98 3.66 -24.46
C GLU A 199 14.28 3.89 -25.25
N LEU A 200 14.64 5.15 -25.47
CA LEU A 200 15.89 5.54 -26.14
C LEU A 200 17.07 5.57 -25.16
N SER A 201 16.87 6.17 -23.98
CA SER A 201 17.91 6.31 -22.98
C SER A 201 17.30 6.42 -21.59
N LYS A 202 17.79 5.61 -20.65
CA LYS A 202 17.37 5.69 -19.25
C LYS A 202 17.83 7.01 -18.64
N PHE A 203 17.00 7.54 -17.76
CA PHE A 203 17.29 8.76 -17.03
C PHE A 203 18.13 8.46 -15.79
N ASP A 204 19.07 9.36 -15.51
CA ASP A 204 19.46 9.66 -14.14
C ASP A 204 18.72 10.93 -13.70
N LEU A 205 18.81 11.31 -12.42
CA LEU A 205 18.09 12.48 -11.92
C LEU A 205 18.47 13.79 -12.65
N ARG A 206 19.72 13.93 -13.08
CA ARG A 206 20.20 15.14 -13.77
C ARG A 206 19.66 15.21 -15.20
N SER A 207 19.73 14.12 -15.95
CA SER A 207 19.21 14.04 -17.32
C SER A 207 17.68 14.11 -17.34
N PHE A 208 17.01 13.55 -16.34
CA PHE A 208 15.56 13.72 -16.16
C PHE A 208 15.16 15.19 -16.00
N LYS A 209 15.85 15.93 -15.11
CA LYS A 209 15.62 17.36 -14.91
C LYS A 209 15.90 18.21 -16.14
N ALA A 210 16.92 17.84 -16.91
CA ALA A 210 17.24 18.52 -18.16
C ALA A 210 16.13 18.30 -19.19
N PHE A 211 15.70 17.06 -19.37
CA PHE A 211 14.61 16.69 -20.27
C PHE A 211 13.28 17.39 -19.91
N CYS A 212 12.94 17.45 -18.61
CA CYS A 212 11.74 18.18 -18.17
C CYS A 212 11.79 19.65 -18.62
N ARG A 213 12.95 20.31 -18.44
CA ARG A 213 13.16 21.71 -18.82
C ARG A 213 13.07 21.91 -20.34
N GLU A 214 13.64 21.00 -21.13
CA GLU A 214 13.52 21.02 -22.59
C GLU A 214 12.06 20.91 -23.07
N LYS A 215 11.24 20.17 -22.33
CA LYS A 215 9.78 20.03 -22.57
C LYS A 215 8.95 21.16 -21.94
N GLY A 216 9.60 22.20 -21.41
CA GLY A 216 8.93 23.38 -20.83
C GLY A 216 8.30 23.12 -19.46
N CYS A 217 8.77 22.13 -18.71
CA CYS A 217 8.31 21.83 -17.35
C CYS A 217 9.48 21.91 -16.36
N GLU A 218 9.21 22.39 -15.15
CA GLU A 218 10.16 22.37 -14.04
C GLU A 218 9.67 21.40 -12.98
N ILE A 219 10.49 20.41 -12.62
CA ILE A 219 10.13 19.47 -11.57
C ILE A 219 10.11 20.19 -10.23
N SER A 220 9.01 20.04 -9.49
CA SER A 220 8.92 20.58 -8.14
C SER A 220 9.82 19.81 -7.19
N LYS A 221 10.31 20.46 -6.12
CA LYS A 221 11.13 19.79 -5.09
C LYS A 221 10.42 18.56 -4.49
N ALA A 222 9.11 18.64 -4.28
CA ALA A 222 8.33 17.53 -3.73
C ALA A 222 8.23 16.32 -4.68
N ASP A 223 8.17 16.55 -6.00
CA ASP A 223 8.17 15.47 -6.98
C ASP A 223 9.59 14.93 -7.20
N GLU A 224 10.62 15.79 -7.13
CA GLU A 224 12.01 15.39 -7.22
C GLU A 224 12.40 14.38 -6.12
N GLU A 225 11.98 14.63 -4.88
CA GLU A 225 12.20 13.71 -3.73
C GLU A 225 11.55 12.33 -3.92
N ARG A 226 10.66 12.19 -4.91
CA ARG A 226 9.96 10.94 -5.23
C ARG A 226 10.52 10.24 -6.47
N VAL A 227 11.39 10.88 -7.25
CA VAL A 227 12.00 10.24 -8.43
C VAL A 227 13.12 9.32 -7.95
N VAL A 228 13.08 8.07 -8.41
CA VAL A 228 14.13 7.06 -8.18
C VAL A 228 14.76 6.68 -9.51
#